data_AF-A0A257WB49-F1
#
_entry.id   AF-A0A257WB49-F1
#
_cell.length_a   1.000
_cell.length_b   1.000
_cell.length_c   1.000
_cell.angle_alpha   90.00
_cell.angle_beta   90.00
_cell.angle_gamma   90.00
#
_symmetry.space_group_name_H-M   'P 1'
#
loop_
_entity.id
_entity.type
_entity.pdbx_description
1 polymer ?
#
loop_
_entity_poly.entity_id
_entity_poly.type
_entity_poly.pdbx_seq_one_letter_code
_entity_poly.pdbx_strand_id
1 'polypeptide(L)'
;MVEATSRNNLALACIDCNLRKGSNIAGFDPVTDVMTPLFHPRQDDWNHHFQRDGAVIVGLTDVGRTTVAVLDVNSAERCDLRLSEDTSV
;
A
#
# COMPACT_ATOMS: atom_id res chain seq x y z
N MET A 1 -0.10 1.81 27.87
CA MET A 1 -1.51 1.90 27.45
C MET A 1 -1.52 2.78 26.21
N VAL A 2 -1.56 2.19 25.01
CA VAL A 2 -1.52 2.96 23.74
C VAL A 2 -2.96 3.17 23.30
N GLU A 3 -3.41 4.43 23.28
CA GLU A 3 -4.76 4.78 22.81
C GLU A 3 -4.91 4.49 21.32
N ALA A 4 -5.80 3.57 20.98
CA ALA A 4 -6.08 3.19 19.59
C ALA A 4 -6.64 4.36 18.74
N THR A 5 -7.17 5.41 19.38
CA THR A 5 -7.92 6.53 18.76
C THR A 5 -7.14 7.83 18.62
N SER A 6 -5.83 7.86 18.93
CA SER A 6 -5.02 9.04 18.62
C SER A 6 -5.02 9.29 17.12
N ARG A 7 -5.26 10.54 16.67
CA ARG A 7 -5.23 10.90 15.23
C ARG A 7 -3.93 10.49 14.56
N ASN A 8 -2.83 10.49 15.31
CA ASN A 8 -1.51 10.06 14.82
C ASN A 8 -1.42 8.56 14.57
N ASN A 9 -2.40 7.77 15.01
CA ASN A 9 -2.55 6.33 14.76
C ASN A 9 -3.56 6.00 13.64
N LEU A 10 -4.31 6.99 13.15
CA LEU A 10 -5.31 6.83 12.09
C LEU A 10 -4.74 7.23 10.72
N ALA A 11 -5.04 6.45 9.69
CA ALA A 11 -4.74 6.78 8.30
C ALA A 11 -6.01 6.49 7.48
N LEU A 12 -6.31 7.36 6.51
CA LEU A 12 -7.46 7.16 5.64
C LEU A 12 -7.16 5.97 4.72
N ALA A 13 -8.00 4.95 4.78
CA ALA A 13 -7.89 3.76 3.95
C ALA A 13 -9.28 3.23 3.61
N CYS A 14 -9.41 2.67 2.41
CA CYS A 14 -10.63 2.01 1.98
C CYS A 14 -10.94 0.77 2.86
N ILE A 15 -12.20 0.30 2.89
CA ILE A 15 -12.56 -0.87 3.71
C ILE A 15 -11.73 -2.10 3.33
N ASP A 16 -11.51 -2.35 2.04
CA ASP A 16 -10.71 -3.48 1.57
C ASP A 16 -9.23 -3.32 1.91
N CYS A 17 -8.73 -2.09 1.84
CA CYS A 17 -7.35 -1.74 2.21
C CYS A 17 -7.13 -2.01 3.70
N ASN A 18 -8.10 -1.62 4.54
CA ASN A 18 -8.06 -1.85 5.99
C ASN A 18 -8.17 -3.34 6.31
N LEU A 19 -9.04 -4.08 5.64
CA LEU A 19 -9.19 -5.52 5.83
C LEU A 19 -7.94 -6.29 5.40
N ARG A 20 -7.35 -5.96 4.25
CA ARG A 20 -6.10 -6.59 3.78
C ARG A 20 -4.90 -6.23 4.64
N LYS A 21 -4.85 -5.00 5.18
CA LYS A 21 -3.85 -4.61 6.18
C LYS A 21 -4.05 -5.37 7.48
N GLY A 22 -5.27 -5.51 7.99
CA GLY A 22 -5.56 -6.22 9.23
C GLY A 22 -4.62 -5.82 10.37
N SER A 23 -4.04 -6.81 11.06
CA SER A 23 -2.94 -6.63 12.02
C SER A 23 -1.54 -6.73 11.39
N ASN A 24 -1.44 -6.87 10.06
CA ASN A 24 -0.16 -6.99 9.38
C ASN A 24 0.58 -5.65 9.42
N ILE A 25 1.78 -5.70 10.00
CA ILE A 25 2.75 -4.60 10.01
C ILE A 25 3.96 -4.89 9.10
N ALA A 26 4.06 -6.13 8.61
CA ALA A 26 5.14 -6.61 7.74
C ALA A 26 4.65 -7.79 6.88
N GLY A 27 5.43 -8.14 5.86
CA GLY A 27 5.24 -9.33 5.03
C GLY A 27 6.56 -9.76 4.38
N PHE A 28 6.52 -10.76 3.52
CA PHE A 28 7.71 -11.17 2.77
C PHE A 28 7.80 -10.41 1.44
N ASP A 29 8.97 -9.84 1.14
CA ASP A 29 9.24 -9.24 -0.16
C ASP A 29 9.24 -10.35 -1.23
N PRO A 30 8.38 -10.27 -2.26
CA PRO A 30 8.26 -11.31 -3.27
C PRO A 30 9.54 -11.55 -4.08
N VAL A 31 10.50 -10.61 -4.06
CA VAL A 31 11.76 -10.73 -4.81
C VAL A 31 12.87 -11.33 -3.96
N THR A 32 12.99 -10.92 -2.70
CA THR A 32 14.12 -11.29 -1.83
C THR A 32 13.77 -12.36 -0.79
N ASP A 33 12.47 -12.65 -0.60
CA ASP A 33 11.94 -13.54 0.43
C ASP A 33 12.34 -13.13 1.87
N VAL A 34 12.68 -11.85 2.05
CA VAL A 34 13.02 -11.26 3.34
C VAL A 34 11.76 -10.66 3.97
N MET A 35 11.63 -10.82 5.29
CA MET A 35 10.56 -10.16 6.04
C MET A 35 10.84 -8.66 6.10
N THR A 36 9.93 -7.88 5.52
CA THR A 36 10.05 -6.43 5.34
C THR A 36 8.80 -5.74 5.88
N PRO A 37 8.93 -4.59 6.57
CA PRO A 37 7.78 -3.83 7.04
C PRO A 37 6.90 -3.33 5.88
N LEU A 38 5.60 -3.19 6.15
CA LEU A 38 4.68 -2.53 5.21
C LEU A 38 4.86 -1.00 5.30
N PHE A 39 4.57 -0.33 4.20
CA PHE A 39 4.64 1.12 4.09
C PHE A 39 3.83 1.82 5.17
N HIS A 40 4.45 2.81 5.81
CA HIS A 40 3.86 3.62 6.84
C HIS A 40 3.54 5.04 6.33
N PRO A 41 2.27 5.36 6.00
CA PRO A 41 1.90 6.60 5.29
C PRO A 41 2.16 7.92 6.03
N ARG A 42 2.55 7.88 7.32
CA ARG A 42 2.94 9.07 8.10
C ARG A 42 4.44 9.18 8.39
N GLN A 43 5.22 8.15 8.07
CA GLN A 43 6.65 8.08 8.37
C GLN A 43 7.48 7.95 7.10
N ASP A 44 6.92 7.27 6.10
CA ASP A 44 7.61 6.95 4.86
C ASP A 44 7.17 7.92 3.73
N ASP A 45 8.11 8.23 2.83
CA ASP A 45 7.83 9.01 1.63
C ASP A 45 7.28 8.10 0.53
N TRP A 46 6.08 8.41 0.05
CA TRP A 46 5.43 7.67 -1.03
C TRP A 46 6.30 7.60 -2.30
N ASN A 47 6.91 8.71 -2.70
CA ASN A 47 7.68 8.77 -3.96
C ASN A 47 9.02 8.04 -3.87
N HIS A 48 9.48 7.73 -2.66
CA HIS A 48 10.65 6.90 -2.44
C HIS A 48 10.33 5.41 -2.67
N HIS A 49 9.16 4.96 -2.24
CA HIS A 49 8.77 3.55 -2.25
C HIS A 49 7.96 3.13 -3.47
N PHE A 50 7.28 4.06 -4.11
CA PHE A 50 6.33 3.75 -5.18
C PHE A 50 6.46 4.68 -6.38
N GLN A 51 6.14 4.11 -7.54
CA GLN A 51 5.90 4.84 -8.76
C GLN A 51 4.57 4.40 -9.36
N ARG A 52 3.82 5.32 -9.96
CA ARG A 52 2.67 4.97 -10.80
C ARG A 52 3.13 4.74 -12.23
N ASP A 53 2.70 3.62 -12.80
CA ASP A 53 2.80 3.30 -14.23
C ASP A 53 1.38 3.07 -14.76
N GLY A 54 0.76 4.16 -15.24
CA GLY A 54 -0.67 4.22 -15.51
C GLY A 54 -1.51 3.90 -14.28
N ALA A 55 -2.31 2.83 -14.38
CA ALA A 55 -3.18 2.34 -13.31
C ALA A 55 -2.48 1.39 -12.31
N VAL A 56 -1.25 0.99 -12.59
CA VAL A 56 -0.47 0.07 -11.76
C VAL A 56 0.44 0.88 -10.82
N ILE A 57 0.49 0.46 -9.55
CA ILE A 57 1.45 0.96 -8.57
C ILE A 57 2.64 0.01 -8.52
N VAL A 58 3.81 0.49 -8.91
CA VAL A 58 5.06 -0.26 -8.91
C VAL A 58 5.83 0.04 -7.61
N GLY A 59 6.22 -1.01 -6.89
CA GLY A 59 7.09 -0.89 -5.71
C GLY A 59 8.56 -0.78 -6.11
N LEU A 60 9.20 0.34 -5.77
CA LEU A 60 10.60 0.63 -6.09
C LEU A 60 11.57 0.02 -5.07
N THR A 61 11.14 -0.11 -3.82
CA THR A 61 11.93 -0.73 -2.74
C THR A 61 11.31 -2.05 -2.28
N ASP A 62 12.03 -2.78 -1.44
CA ASP A 62 11.51 -3.93 -0.68
C ASP A 62 10.19 -3.62 0.06
N VAL A 63 10.13 -2.50 0.80
CA VAL A 63 8.92 -2.02 1.48
C VAL A 63 7.79 -1.81 0.47
N GLY A 64 8.09 -1.15 -0.65
CA GLY A 64 7.11 -0.90 -1.70
C GLY A 64 6.55 -2.18 -2.31
N ARG A 65 7.42 -3.11 -2.72
CA ARG A 65 7.02 -4.40 -3.31
C ARG A 65 6.22 -5.26 -2.33
N THR A 66 6.69 -5.34 -1.09
CA THR A 66 6.00 -6.07 -0.01
C THR A 66 4.61 -5.49 0.22
N THR A 67 4.50 -4.16 0.27
CA THR A 67 3.21 -3.47 0.44
C THR A 67 2.26 -3.73 -0.72
N VAL A 68 2.76 -3.65 -1.96
CA VAL A 68 1.96 -3.90 -3.16
C VAL A 68 1.39 -5.32 -3.14
N ALA A 69 2.22 -6.30 -2.79
CA ALA A 69 1.85 -7.71 -2.74
C ALA A 69 0.88 -8.02 -1.59
N VAL A 70 1.20 -7.60 -0.36
CA VAL A 70 0.41 -7.92 0.84
C VAL A 70 -0.94 -7.23 0.82
N LEU A 71 -1.00 -5.96 0.38
CA LEU A 71 -2.24 -5.20 0.35
C LEU A 71 -3.02 -5.37 -0.95
N ASP A 72 -2.51 -6.16 -1.90
CA ASP A 72 -3.11 -6.39 -3.22
C ASP A 72 -3.63 -5.08 -3.83
N VAL A 73 -2.71 -4.11 -3.94
CA VAL A 73 -3.07 -2.73 -4.33
C VAL A 73 -3.37 -2.59 -5.83
N ASN A 74 -3.00 -3.60 -6.62
CA ASN A 74 -3.17 -3.68 -8.07
C ASN A 74 -4.18 -4.78 -8.48
N SER A 75 -5.12 -5.11 -7.59
CA SER A 75 -6.24 -5.98 -7.95
C SER A 75 -6.96 -5.44 -9.19
N ALA A 76 -7.50 -6.32 -10.03
CA ALA A 76 -8.11 -5.93 -11.32
C ALA A 76 -9.11 -4.77 -11.18
N GLU A 77 -10.02 -4.86 -10.20
CA GLU A 77 -10.99 -3.81 -9.88
C GLU A 77 -10.35 -2.44 -9.57
N ARG A 78 -9.21 -2.42 -8.88
CA ARG A 78 -8.49 -1.17 -8.53
C ARG A 78 -7.79 -0.58 -9.74
N CYS A 79 -7.24 -1.43 -10.59
CA CYS A 79 -6.66 -0.99 -11.85
C CYS A 79 -7.74 -0.42 -12.77
N ASP A 80 -8.89 -1.10 -12.90
CA ASP A 80 -10.02 -0.65 -13.71
C ASP A 80 -10.56 0.71 -13.24
N LEU A 81 -10.72 0.89 -11.93
CA LEU A 81 -11.14 2.17 -11.35
C LEU A 81 -10.15 3.28 -11.72
N ARG A 82 -8.84 3.06 -11.55
CA ARG A 82 -7.82 4.07 -11.90
C ARG A 82 -7.77 4.37 -13.40
N LEU A 83 -7.99 3.37 -14.25
CA LEU A 83 -8.08 3.56 -15.71
C LEU A 83 -9.30 4.43 -16.08
N SER A 84 -10.44 4.22 -15.42
CA SER A 84 -11.64 5.04 -15.68
C SER A 84 -11.46 6.51 -15.29
N GLU A 85 -10.67 6.78 -14.24
CA GLU A 85 -10.34 8.13 -13.79
C GLU A 85 -9.33 8.82 -14.73
N ASP A 86 -8.33 8.11 -15.25
CA ASP A 86 -7.34 8.66 -16.19
C ASP A 86 -7.93 8.98 -17.58
N THR A 87 -9.11 8.44 -17.92
CA THR A 87 -9.79 8.71 -19.22
C THR A 87 -10.68 9.96 -19.18
N SER A 88 -10.76 10.66 -18.04
CA SER A 88 -11.65 11.83 -17.86
C SER A 88 -10.99 13.19 -18.16
N VAL A 89 -9.92 13.23 -18.99
CA VAL A 89 -9.23 14.46 -19.40
C VAL A 89 -9.27 14.66 -20.91
#